data_AF-A0A654M1Z6-F1
#
_entry.id   AF-A0A654M1Z6-F1
#
_cell.length_a   1.000
_cell.length_b   1.000
_cell.length_c   1.000
_cell.angle_alpha   90.00
_cell.angle_beta   90.00
_cell.angle_gamma   90.00
#
_symmetry.space_group_name_H-M   'P 1'
#
loop_
_entity.id
_entity.type
_entity.pdbx_description
1 polymer ?
#
loop_
_entity_poly.entity_id
_entity_poly.type
_entity_poly.pdbx_seq_one_letter_code
_entity_poly.pdbx_strand_id
1 'polypeptide(L)'
;MVEQTSTNGEKVDLVSSTREQIMDWYYLKYQHDHSFVIGDNKLKRNVEVMTGKHALYCSFHDTRNVEHGCEHIRFIKMLIERQN
;
A
#
# COMPACT_ATOMS: atom_id res chain seq x y z
N MET A 1 15.32 -1.80 -40.70
CA MET A 1 14.79 -2.72 -39.67
C MET A 1 15.44 -2.34 -38.36
N VAL A 2 14.72 -1.68 -37.46
CA VAL A 2 15.13 -1.56 -36.05
C VAL A 2 13.86 -1.70 -35.23
N GLU A 3 13.78 -2.83 -34.54
CA GLU A 3 12.74 -3.20 -33.58
C GLU A 3 12.69 -2.19 -32.44
N GLN A 4 11.50 -1.69 -32.10
CA GLN A 4 11.26 -1.02 -30.83
C GLN A 4 10.58 -2.01 -29.90
N THR A 5 11.39 -2.49 -28.98
CA THR A 5 11.14 -3.51 -27.97
C THR A 5 10.03 -3.09 -27.01
N SER A 6 9.15 -4.05 -26.72
CA SER A 6 8.06 -3.96 -25.74
C SER A 6 8.51 -3.40 -24.39
N THR A 7 7.95 -2.24 -24.01
CA THR A 7 8.12 -1.57 -22.71
C THR A 7 7.24 -2.16 -21.60
N ASN A 8 6.62 -3.33 -21.82
CA ASN A 8 5.67 -3.92 -20.89
C ASN A 8 6.31 -4.86 -19.85
N GLY A 9 7.55 -5.34 -20.04
CA GLY A 9 8.23 -6.24 -19.10
C GLY A 9 8.74 -5.52 -17.85
N GLU A 10 9.53 -4.46 -18.04
CA GLU A 10 10.24 -3.77 -16.95
C GLU A 10 9.30 -3.12 -15.93
N LYS A 11 8.14 -2.62 -16.37
CA LYS A 11 7.12 -2.04 -15.48
C LYS A 11 6.45 -3.08 -14.59
N VAL A 12 6.31 -4.32 -15.06
CA VAL A 12 5.68 -5.41 -14.30
C VAL A 12 6.62 -5.87 -13.19
N ASP A 13 7.91 -6.04 -13.50
CA ASP A 13 8.95 -6.44 -12.54
C ASP A 13 9.21 -5.40 -11.44
N LEU A 14 9.13 -4.11 -11.78
CA LEU A 14 9.26 -3.04 -10.78
C LEU A 14 8.07 -3.01 -9.81
N VAL A 15 6.87 -3.28 -10.32
CA VAL A 15 5.63 -3.27 -9.53
C VAL A 15 5.55 -4.48 -8.61
N SER A 16 5.94 -5.68 -9.06
CA SER A 16 6.04 -6.87 -8.21
C SER A 16 7.09 -6.68 -7.11
N SER A 17 8.28 -6.21 -7.46
CA SER A 17 9.35 -5.92 -6.48
C SER A 17 8.92 -4.91 -5.42
N THR A 18 8.24 -3.82 -5.84
CA THR A 18 7.73 -2.82 -4.89
C THR A 18 6.60 -3.38 -4.01
N ARG A 19 5.77 -4.27 -4.55
CA ARG A 19 4.68 -4.93 -3.80
C ARG A 19 5.22 -5.88 -2.74
N GLU A 20 6.23 -6.69 -3.07
CA GLU A 20 6.88 -7.60 -2.14
C GLU A 20 7.60 -6.84 -1.02
N GLN A 21 8.34 -5.79 -1.37
CA GLN A 21 9.01 -4.94 -0.39
C GLN A 21 8.02 -4.27 0.58
N ILE A 22 6.87 -3.77 0.09
CA ILE A 22 5.83 -3.21 0.97
C ILE A 22 5.29 -4.30 1.93
N MET A 23 5.12 -5.53 1.48
CA MET A 23 4.61 -6.63 2.31
C MET A 23 5.61 -7.10 3.38
N ASP A 24 6.91 -6.96 3.14
CA ASP A 24 7.95 -7.27 4.14
C ASP A 24 8.01 -6.23 5.27
N TRP A 25 7.63 -4.98 4.97
CA TRP A 25 7.83 -3.85 5.86
C TRP A 25 6.56 -3.53 6.67
N TYR A 26 5.40 -4.02 6.23
CA TYR A 26 4.12 -3.81 6.89
C TYR A 26 3.39 -5.14 7.09
N TYR A 27 2.74 -5.31 8.24
CA TYR A 27 1.88 -6.45 8.50
C TYR A 27 0.57 -6.01 9.13
N LEU A 28 -0.53 -6.68 8.78
CA LEU A 28 -1.81 -6.42 9.42
C LEU A 28 -1.81 -7.05 10.82
N LYS A 29 -2.02 -6.24 11.87
CA LYS A 29 -2.15 -6.75 13.24
C LYS A 29 -3.57 -7.22 13.52
N TYR A 30 -4.54 -6.37 13.20
CA TYR A 30 -5.95 -6.70 13.29
C TYR A 30 -6.77 -5.70 12.47
N GLN A 31 -7.94 -6.17 12.04
CA GLN A 31 -8.97 -5.37 11.42
C GLN A 31 -10.16 -5.34 12.38
N HIS A 32 -10.70 -4.16 12.65
CA HIS A 32 -11.88 -3.98 13.47
C HIS A 32 -12.82 -2.97 12.81
N ASP A 33 -14.01 -3.43 12.42
CA ASP A 33 -15.03 -2.60 11.77
C ASP A 33 -14.47 -1.85 10.55
N HIS A 34 -14.35 -0.52 10.65
CA HIS A 34 -13.83 0.36 9.63
C HIS A 34 -12.36 0.76 9.84
N SER A 35 -11.62 0.07 10.70
CA SER A 35 -10.21 0.35 10.99
C SER A 35 -9.31 -0.85 10.75
N PHE A 36 -8.15 -0.59 10.15
CA PHE A 36 -7.05 -1.53 9.99
C PHE A 36 -5.87 -1.04 10.83
N VAL A 37 -5.39 -1.90 11.73
CA VAL A 37 -4.18 -1.61 12.49
C VAL A 37 -3.02 -2.34 11.86
N ILE A 38 -2.07 -1.56 11.34
CA ILE A 38 -0.89 -2.02 10.62
C ILE A 38 0.31 -1.90 11.55
N GLY A 39 1.08 -2.98 11.69
CA GLY A 39 2.42 -2.91 12.25
C GLY A 39 3.39 -2.37 11.19
N ASP A 40 4.05 -1.27 11.49
CA ASP A 40 5.07 -0.66 10.63
C ASP A 40 6.48 -1.00 11.16
N ASN A 41 7.21 -1.82 10.40
CA ASN A 41 8.56 -2.23 10.78
C ASN A 41 9.61 -1.13 10.58
N LYS A 42 9.38 -0.14 9.70
CA LYS A 42 10.24 1.05 9.54
C LYS A 42 10.17 1.91 10.79
N LEU A 43 8.94 2.20 11.21
CA LEU A 43 8.64 3.16 12.26
C LEU A 43 8.55 2.52 13.65
N LYS A 44 8.65 1.19 13.72
CA LYS A 44 8.59 0.38 14.95
C LYS A 44 7.36 0.71 15.80
N ARG A 45 6.23 0.93 15.14
CA ARG A 45 4.96 1.29 15.80
C ARG A 45 3.75 0.81 15.01
N ASN A 46 2.58 0.98 15.58
CA ASN A 46 1.33 0.68 14.91
C ASN A 46 0.78 1.94 14.24
N VAL A 47 0.24 1.78 13.03
CA VAL A 47 -0.43 2.81 12.27
C VAL A 47 -1.86 2.38 12.02
N GLU A 48 -2.80 3.28 12.24
CA GLU A 48 -4.21 3.01 11.97
C GLU A 48 -4.58 3.56 10.59
N VAL A 49 -5.23 2.73 9.79
CA VAL A 49 -5.83 3.13 8.53
C VAL A 49 -7.34 2.89 8.62
N MET A 50 -8.13 3.95 8.47
CA MET A 50 -9.59 3.89 8.54
C MET A 50 -10.21 3.89 7.13
N THR A 51 -11.22 3.06 6.91
CA THR A 51 -12.10 3.07 5.75
C THR A 51 -13.29 4.00 6.01
N GLY A 52 -13.28 5.18 5.37
CA GLY A 52 -14.48 6.01 5.24
C GLY A 52 -15.34 5.61 4.03
N LYS A 53 -16.49 6.28 3.86
CA LYS A 53 -17.48 5.97 2.80
C LYS A 53 -16.91 5.87 1.38
N HIS A 54 -15.89 6.68 1.05
CA HIS A 54 -15.28 6.72 -0.28
C HIS A 54 -13.74 6.86 -0.25
N ALA A 55 -13.11 6.76 0.93
CA ALA A 55 -11.69 7.06 1.06
C ALA A 55 -11.04 6.25 2.20
N LEU A 56 -9.73 6.02 2.06
CA LEU A 56 -8.87 5.49 3.11
C LEU A 56 -8.12 6.64 3.78
N TYR A 57 -8.05 6.63 5.11
CA TYR A 57 -7.37 7.64 5.91
C TYR A 57 -6.29 6.98 6.74
N CYS A 58 -5.05 7.47 6.65
CA CYS A 58 -3.95 7.00 7.49
C CYS A 58 -3.78 7.97 8.65
N SER A 59 -3.76 7.50 9.89
CA SER A 59 -3.56 8.35 11.07
C SER A 59 -2.16 8.96 11.15
N PHE A 60 -1.21 8.42 10.38
CA PHE A 60 0.16 8.90 10.36
C PHE A 60 0.50 9.88 9.22
N HIS A 61 -0.13 9.72 8.06
CA HIS A 61 0.08 10.60 6.92
C HIS A 61 -1.17 11.43 6.70
N ASP A 62 -1.03 12.76 6.73
CA ASP A 62 -2.12 13.64 6.33
C ASP A 62 -2.38 13.47 4.82
N THR A 63 -3.36 12.66 4.48
CA THR A 63 -3.73 12.31 3.11
C THR A 63 -4.29 13.49 2.32
N ARG A 64 -4.36 14.70 2.92
CA ARG A 64 -4.76 15.94 2.24
C ARG A 64 -3.69 16.50 1.30
N ASN A 65 -2.42 16.15 1.48
CA ASN A 65 -1.34 16.50 0.54
C ASN A 65 -1.01 15.29 -0.36
N VAL A 66 -1.64 15.28 -1.52
CA VAL A 66 -1.78 14.14 -2.45
C VAL A 66 -0.50 13.82 -3.24
N GLU A 67 0.59 14.57 -3.06
CA GLU A 67 1.80 14.39 -3.86
C GLU A 67 2.55 13.09 -3.57
N HIS A 68 2.37 12.50 -2.38
CA HIS A 68 3.03 11.25 -2.00
C HIS A 68 1.97 10.27 -1.50
N GLY A 69 1.63 9.28 -2.33
CA GLY A 69 0.71 8.21 -1.94
C GLY A 69 1.16 7.54 -0.65
N CYS A 70 0.26 7.40 0.32
CA CYS A 70 0.59 6.79 1.61
C CYS A 70 0.87 5.29 1.46
N GLU A 71 2.07 4.85 1.84
CA GLU A 71 2.46 3.43 1.78
C GLU A 71 1.55 2.53 2.64
N HIS A 72 1.07 3.01 3.79
CA HIS A 72 0.11 2.30 4.64
C HIS A 72 -1.21 2.06 3.91
N ILE A 73 -1.71 3.07 3.19
CA ILE A 73 -2.94 2.95 2.38
C ILE A 73 -2.71 2.00 1.21
N ARG A 74 -1.55 2.06 0.56
CA ARG A 74 -1.18 1.15 -0.53
C ARG A 74 -1.16 -0.30 -0.05
N PHE A 75 -0.61 -0.57 1.13
CA PHE A 75 -0.64 -1.87 1.77
C PHE A 75 -2.08 -2.37 2.00
N ILE A 76 -2.96 -1.55 2.57
CA ILE A 76 -4.37 -1.94 2.78
C ILE A 76 -5.11 -2.20 1.48
N LYS A 77 -4.93 -1.38 0.44
CA LYS A 77 -5.51 -1.63 -0.88
C LYS A 77 -5.09 -2.99 -1.44
N MET A 78 -3.81 -3.32 -1.31
CA MET A 78 -3.29 -4.61 -1.75
C MET A 78 -3.88 -5.79 -0.96
N LEU A 79 -4.12 -5.63 0.34
CA LEU A 79 -4.78 -6.66 1.15
C LEU A 79 -6.23 -6.88 0.72
N ILE A 80 -6.98 -5.80 0.49
CA ILE A 80 -8.37 -5.87 0.03
C ILE A 80 -8.45 -6.54 -1.36
N GLU A 81 -7.55 -6.18 -2.27
CA GLU A 81 -7.46 -6.81 -3.61
C GLU A 81 -7.18 -8.32 -3.56
N ARG A 82 -6.54 -8.83 -2.50
CA ARG A 82 -6.27 -10.28 -2.33
C ARG A 82 -7.45 -11.04 -1.69
N GLN A 83 -8.38 -10.35 -1.06
CA GLN A 83 -9.53 -10.97 -0.37
C GLN A 83 -10.77 -11.11 -1.27
N ASN A 84 -10.81 -10.36 -2.39
CA ASN A 84 -11.78 -10.51 -3.48
C ASN A 84 -11.27 -11.47 -4.56
#